data_AF-A0A484KVG0-F1
#
_entry.id   AF-A0A484KVG0-F1
#
_cell.length_a   1.000
_cell.length_b   1.000
_cell.length_c   1.000
_cell.angle_alpha   90.00
_cell.angle_beta   90.00
_cell.angle_gamma   90.00
#
_symmetry.space_group_name_H-M   'P 1'
#
loop_
_entity.id
_entity.type
_entity.pdbx_description
1 polymer ?
#
loop_
_entity_poly.entity_id
_entity_poly.type
_entity_poly.pdbx_seq_one_letter_code
_entity_poly.pdbx_strand_id
1 'polypeptide(L)'
;MRLLQSCYAVSLCDNHCCVENSMKHHCPICYEYLFDSLKDTTVMKCGHTIHYEFFSELIKREKYCCPICSKSTKDMSSIWKEMDEEIEHTVMPEDYRDRKVWILCNDYNDTTEVFFHIIGQKCRHCQSYNTRTIAPPVLPEQH
;
A
#
# COMPACT_ATOMS: atom_id res chain seq x y z
N MET A 1 -5.47 -26.67 13.63
CA MET A 1 -4.47 -26.51 14.71
C MET A 1 -4.95 -25.37 15.60
N ARG A 2 -5.18 -25.60 16.90
CA ARG A 2 -5.62 -24.54 17.84
C ARG A 2 -4.44 -23.62 18.11
N LEU A 3 -4.46 -22.41 17.56
CA LEU A 3 -3.70 -21.27 18.07
C LEU A 3 -4.71 -20.35 18.76
N LEU A 4 -4.36 -19.90 19.96
CA LEU A 4 -5.26 -19.34 20.96
C LEU A 4 -6.08 -18.14 20.44
N GLN A 5 -7.41 -18.26 20.63
CA GLN A 5 -8.42 -17.21 20.68
C GLN A 5 -8.94 -16.55 19.38
N SER A 6 -8.76 -17.16 18.20
CA SER A 6 -9.59 -16.79 17.05
C SER A 6 -9.75 -17.92 16.04
N CYS A 7 -10.98 -18.16 15.60
CA CYS A 7 -11.28 -19.13 14.55
C CYS A 7 -11.11 -18.47 13.18
N TYR A 8 -10.14 -18.93 12.39
CA TYR A 8 -10.03 -18.56 10.97
C TYR A 8 -10.78 -19.57 10.10
N ALA A 9 -11.27 -19.14 8.94
CA ALA A 9 -11.87 -20.05 7.97
C ALA A 9 -10.83 -21.09 7.50
N VAL A 10 -11.27 -22.35 7.32
CA VAL A 10 -10.40 -23.48 6.93
C VAL A 10 -9.68 -23.22 5.61
N SER A 11 -10.27 -22.41 4.72
CA SER A 11 -9.64 -21.96 3.48
C SER A 11 -8.33 -21.18 3.66
N LEU A 12 -8.07 -20.63 4.86
CA LEU A 12 -6.81 -19.94 5.21
C LEU A 12 -5.73 -20.89 5.76
N CYS A 13 -6.00 -22.19 5.90
CA CYS A 13 -4.98 -23.17 6.24
C CYS A 13 -3.91 -23.19 5.13
N ASP A 14 -2.64 -23.03 5.51
CA ASP A 14 -1.45 -23.09 4.65
C ASP A 14 -1.31 -22.03 3.54
N ASN A 15 -2.31 -21.15 3.36
CA ASN A 15 -2.28 -20.05 2.37
C ASN A 15 -2.05 -18.66 2.98
N HIS A 16 -1.90 -18.56 4.31
CA HIS A 16 -1.73 -17.28 4.97
C HIS A 16 -0.45 -17.24 5.83
N CYS A 17 0.23 -16.10 5.81
CA CYS A 17 1.26 -15.80 6.79
C CYS A 17 0.57 -15.39 8.09
N CYS A 18 0.63 -16.24 9.12
CA CYS A 18 0.12 -15.93 10.45
C CYS A 18 0.79 -14.68 11.00
N VAL A 19 0.06 -13.56 11.03
CA VAL A 19 0.48 -12.39 11.81
C VAL A 19 -0.11 -12.56 13.21
N GLU A 20 0.74 -13.02 14.13
CA GLU A 20 0.37 -13.08 15.55
C GLU A 20 -0.15 -11.73 16.02
N ASN A 21 -1.21 -11.74 16.83
CA ASN A 21 -1.83 -10.53 17.37
C ASN A 21 -2.44 -9.58 16.32
N SER A 22 -2.69 -10.05 15.09
CA SER A 22 -3.30 -9.24 14.00
C SER A 22 -4.67 -8.64 14.31
N MET A 23 -5.33 -9.01 15.41
CA MET A 23 -6.59 -8.42 15.85
C MET A 23 -6.48 -7.71 17.21
N LYS A 24 -5.30 -7.67 17.84
CA LYS A 24 -5.10 -7.04 19.15
C LYS A 24 -4.84 -5.53 19.01
N HIS A 25 -5.67 -4.87 18.22
CA HIS A 25 -5.65 -3.43 18.02
C HIS A 25 -7.03 -2.93 17.63
N HIS A 26 -7.22 -1.61 17.69
CA HIS A 26 -8.47 -0.96 17.31
C HIS A 26 -8.55 -0.81 15.79
N CYS A 27 -9.75 -0.99 15.23
CA CYS A 27 -10.03 -0.66 13.84
C CYS A 27 -9.73 0.83 13.61
N PRO A 28 -8.92 1.22 12.61
CA PRO A 28 -8.55 2.61 12.37
C PRO A 28 -9.72 3.50 11.90
N ILE A 29 -10.88 2.91 11.62
CA ILE A 29 -12.03 3.60 11.03
C ILE A 29 -13.15 3.83 12.04
N CYS A 30 -13.59 2.78 12.76
CA CYS A 30 -14.62 2.90 13.80
C CYS A 30 -14.08 2.94 15.23
N TYR A 31 -12.77 2.69 15.40
CA TYR A 31 -12.11 2.61 16.71
C TYR A 31 -12.66 1.53 17.66
N GLU A 32 -13.46 0.58 17.16
CA GLU A 32 -13.80 -0.63 17.92
C GLU A 32 -12.58 -1.57 18.01
N TYR A 33 -12.41 -2.19 19.17
CA TYR A 33 -11.37 -3.20 19.35
C TYR A 33 -11.70 -4.45 18.54
N LEU A 34 -10.81 -4.83 17.61
CA LEU A 34 -11.12 -5.86 16.61
C LEU A 34 -11.35 -7.23 17.22
N PHE A 35 -10.64 -7.56 18.30
CA PHE A 35 -10.73 -8.85 18.97
C PHE A 35 -12.08 -9.05 19.69
N ASP A 36 -12.68 -7.99 20.24
CA ASP A 36 -13.96 -8.07 20.96
C ASP A 36 -15.17 -7.89 20.02
N SER A 37 -14.94 -7.43 18.79
CA SER A 37 -15.99 -7.16 17.81
C SER A 37 -16.51 -8.46 17.19
N LEU A 38 -17.84 -8.57 17.06
CA LEU A 38 -18.50 -9.67 16.35
C LEU A 38 -18.55 -9.45 14.83
N LYS A 39 -18.06 -8.30 14.35
CA LYS A 39 -18.06 -7.95 12.93
C LYS A 39 -16.96 -8.71 12.19
N ASP A 40 -17.23 -9.07 10.95
CA ASP A 40 -16.22 -9.68 10.08
C ASP A 40 -15.00 -8.77 9.91
N THR A 41 -13.82 -9.37 9.93
CA THR A 41 -12.55 -8.69 9.74
C THR A 41 -11.86 -9.20 8.48
N THR A 42 -10.93 -8.40 7.96
CA THR A 42 -10.08 -8.78 6.83
C THR A 42 -8.67 -8.32 7.06
N VAL A 43 -7.72 -9.19 6.70
CA VAL A 43 -6.28 -8.90 6.76
C VAL A 43 -5.84 -8.44 5.39
N MET A 44 -5.36 -7.21 5.28
CA MET A 44 -4.82 -6.66 4.04
C MET A 44 -3.47 -7.30 3.70
N LYS A 45 -3.03 -7.17 2.44
CA LYS A 45 -1.70 -7.66 1.99
C LYS A 45 -0.53 -7.15 2.82
N CYS A 46 -0.64 -5.95 3.40
CA CYS A 46 0.37 -5.37 4.29
C CYS A 46 0.38 -5.96 5.72
N GLY A 47 -0.54 -6.89 6.04
CA GLY A 47 -0.67 -7.52 7.35
C GLY A 47 -1.59 -6.79 8.34
N HIS A 48 -2.03 -5.56 8.02
CA HIS A 48 -2.97 -4.83 8.87
C HIS A 48 -4.40 -5.33 8.71
N THR A 49 -5.11 -5.41 9.83
CA THR A 49 -6.50 -5.89 9.91
C THR A 49 -7.46 -4.73 10.16
N ILE A 50 -8.59 -4.73 9.44
CA ILE A 50 -9.73 -3.83 9.66
C ILE A 50 -11.04 -4.62 9.53
N HIS A 51 -12.19 -4.01 9.88
CA HIS A 51 -13.48 -4.63 9.56
C HIS A 51 -13.70 -4.73 8.05
N TYR A 52 -14.28 -5.85 7.63
CA TYR A 52 -14.56 -6.13 6.22
C TYR A 52 -15.52 -5.09 5.60
N GLU A 53 -16.49 -4.60 6.38
CA GLU A 53 -17.42 -3.55 5.93
C GLU A 53 -16.67 -2.30 5.44
N PHE A 54 -15.68 -1.85 6.21
CA PHE A 54 -14.89 -0.68 5.85
C PHE A 54 -13.89 -0.97 4.75
N PHE A 55 -13.33 -2.17 4.69
CA PHE A 55 -12.51 -2.59 3.57
C PHE A 55 -13.31 -2.55 2.26
N SER A 56 -14.51 -3.12 2.25
CA SER A 56 -15.42 -3.10 1.10
C SER A 56 -15.74 -1.65 0.66
N GLU A 57 -16.01 -0.77 1.62
CA GLU A 57 -16.27 0.65 1.35
C GLU A 57 -15.04 1.37 0.75
N LEU A 58 -13.84 1.08 1.25
CA LEU A 58 -12.59 1.61 0.67
C LEU A 58 -12.45 1.19 -0.80
N ILE A 59 -12.69 -0.09 -1.11
CA ILE A 59 -12.60 -0.60 -2.49
C ILE A 59 -13.68 0.05 -3.38
N LYS A 60 -14.92 0.19 -2.89
CA LYS A 60 -16.01 0.85 -3.64
C LYS A 60 -15.72 2.31 -3.97
N ARG A 61 -14.97 3.01 -3.11
CA ARG A 61 -14.56 4.41 -3.31
C ARG A 61 -13.22 4.55 -4.01
N GLU A 62 -12.70 3.47 -4.58
CA GLU A 62 -11.42 3.43 -5.27
C GLU A 62 -10.22 3.85 -4.40
N LYS A 63 -10.33 3.64 -3.08
CA LYS A 63 -9.27 3.89 -2.10
C LYS A 63 -8.52 2.60 -1.82
N TYR A 64 -7.50 2.34 -2.64
CA TYR A 64 -6.75 1.08 -2.61
C TYR A 64 -5.54 1.07 -1.67
N CYS A 65 -5.41 2.06 -0.79
CA CYS A 65 -4.29 2.17 0.15
C CYS A 65 -4.74 1.82 1.58
N CYS A 66 -3.86 1.14 2.31
CA CYS A 66 -4.08 0.84 3.72
C CYS A 66 -4.14 2.15 4.52
N PRO A 67 -5.16 2.38 5.36
CA PRO A 67 -5.26 3.61 6.15
C PRO A 67 -4.17 3.72 7.24
N ILE A 68 -3.48 2.62 7.56
CA ILE A 68 -2.47 2.58 8.62
C ILE A 68 -1.06 2.83 8.07
N CYS A 69 -0.72 2.24 6.93
CA CYS A 69 0.65 2.28 6.39
C CYS A 69 0.75 2.72 4.92
N SER A 70 -0.38 3.10 4.30
CA SER A 70 -0.46 3.55 2.91
C SER A 70 -0.07 2.53 1.83
N LYS A 71 0.29 1.29 2.19
CA LYS A 71 0.53 0.20 1.22
C LYS A 71 -0.72 -0.17 0.43
N SER A 72 -0.53 -0.56 -0.83
CA SER A 72 -1.59 -1.07 -1.70
C SER A 72 -2.26 -2.30 -1.07
N THR A 73 -3.59 -2.30 -1.01
CA THR A 73 -4.36 -3.35 -0.30
C THR A 73 -4.79 -4.50 -1.21
N LYS A 74 -4.82 -4.28 -2.52
CA LYS A 74 -5.15 -5.27 -3.55
C LYS A 74 -4.06 -5.34 -4.61
N ASP A 75 -4.22 -6.22 -5.59
CA ASP A 75 -3.40 -6.16 -6.80
C ASP A 75 -3.77 -4.91 -7.60
N MET A 76 -2.76 -4.12 -7.93
CA MET A 76 -2.85 -2.85 -8.65
C MET A 76 -2.21 -2.94 -10.04
N SER A 77 -1.77 -4.13 -10.45
CA SER A 77 -1.10 -4.39 -11.73
C SER A 77 -1.83 -3.77 -12.93
N SER A 78 -3.15 -3.97 -13.04
CA SER A 78 -3.96 -3.38 -14.12
C SER A 78 -3.92 -1.85 -14.11
N ILE A 79 -4.05 -1.23 -12.94
CA ILE A 79 -4.05 0.24 -12.79
C ILE A 79 -2.66 0.81 -13.13
N TRP A 80 -1.60 0.14 -12.68
CA TRP A 80 -0.23 0.52 -13.05
C TRP A 80 0.05 0.40 -14.54
N LYS A 81 -0.54 -0.61 -15.19
CA LYS A 81 -0.45 -0.76 -16.64
C LYS A 81 -1.16 0.38 -17.38
N GLU A 82 -2.36 0.75 -16.94
CA GLU A 82 -3.08 1.91 -17.50
C GLU A 82 -2.27 3.21 -17.32
N MET A 83 -1.60 3.37 -16.17
CA MET A 83 -0.70 4.50 -15.95
C MET A 83 0.54 4.46 -16.85
N ASP A 84 1.12 3.28 -17.10
CA ASP A 84 2.24 3.13 -18.03
C ASP A 84 1.84 3.56 -19.45
N GLU A 85 0.66 3.15 -19.91
CA GLU A 85 0.11 3.53 -21.21
C GLU A 85 -0.12 5.06 -21.28
N GLU A 86 -0.75 5.66 -20.27
CA GLU A 86 -0.99 7.12 -20.23
C GLU A 86 0.33 7.94 -20.24
N ILE A 87 1.38 7.43 -19.60
CA ILE A 87 2.71 8.04 -19.62
C ILE A 87 3.32 8.00 -21.02
N GLU A 88 3.20 6.87 -21.72
CA GLU A 88 3.70 6.76 -23.09
C GLU A 88 2.97 7.72 -24.05
N HIS A 89 1.67 7.94 -23.83
CA HIS A 89 0.86 8.88 -24.61
C HIS A 89 1.05 10.35 -24.23
N THR A 90 1.65 10.65 -23.08
CA THR A 90 1.82 12.01 -22.56
C THR A 90 3.28 12.45 -22.58
N VAL A 91 3.73 13.05 -23.68
CA VAL A 91 5.10 13.56 -23.77
C VAL A 91 5.32 14.72 -22.81
N MET A 92 6.33 14.61 -21.93
CA MET A 92 6.71 15.69 -21.02
C MET A 92 7.30 16.90 -21.77
N PRO A 93 6.94 18.14 -21.38
CA PRO A 93 7.55 19.35 -21.92
C PRO A 93 9.06 19.37 -21.70
N GLU A 94 9.79 20.06 -22.58
CA GLU A 94 11.26 20.07 -22.58
C GLU A 94 11.85 20.50 -21.23
N ASP A 95 11.28 21.52 -20.60
CA ASP A 95 11.72 22.03 -19.28
C ASP A 95 11.64 21.00 -18.15
N TYR A 96 10.82 19.95 -18.32
CA TYR A 96 10.58 18.92 -17.31
C TYR A 96 11.15 17.55 -17.69
N ARG A 97 11.60 17.35 -18.93
CA ARG A 97 12.00 16.04 -19.45
C ARG A 97 13.12 15.38 -18.64
N ASP A 98 14.12 16.17 -18.28
CA ASP A 98 15.28 15.70 -17.50
C ASP A 98 15.16 16.02 -16.01
N ARG A 99 14.01 16.57 -15.57
CA ARG A 99 13.77 16.87 -14.16
C ARG A 99 13.67 15.57 -13.39
N LYS A 100 14.47 15.45 -12.33
CA LYS A 100 14.38 14.34 -11.38
C LYS A 100 13.76 14.76 -10.07
N VAL A 101 13.11 13.80 -9.41
CA VAL A 101 12.50 13.95 -8.09
C VAL A 101 12.83 12.73 -7.23
N TRP A 102 12.98 12.98 -5.93
CA TRP A 102 13.07 11.92 -4.94
C TRP A 102 11.68 11.44 -4.56
N ILE A 103 11.49 10.13 -4.48
CA ILE A 103 10.23 9.51 -4.10
C ILE A 103 10.45 8.52 -2.95
N LEU A 104 9.42 8.36 -2.10
CA LEU A 104 9.25 7.20 -1.24
C LEU A 104 8.19 6.30 -1.88
N CYS A 105 8.52 5.03 -2.09
CA CYS A 105 7.55 4.02 -2.51
C CYS A 105 6.86 3.43 -1.29
N ASN A 106 5.52 3.56 -1.18
CA ASN A 106 4.79 3.01 -0.05
C ASN A 106 4.77 1.47 -0.07
N ASP A 107 4.75 0.85 -1.26
CA ASP A 107 4.67 -0.60 -1.40
C ASP A 107 5.99 -1.31 -1.07
N TYR A 108 7.11 -0.79 -1.56
CA TYR A 108 8.45 -1.32 -1.32
C TYR A 108 9.11 -0.75 -0.04
N ASN A 109 8.63 0.40 0.44
CA ASN A 109 9.15 1.14 1.59
C ASN A 109 10.62 1.57 1.44
N ASP A 110 10.96 2.07 0.25
CA ASP A 110 12.30 2.53 -0.09
C ASP A 110 12.26 3.86 -0.84
N THR A 111 13.36 4.59 -0.80
CA THR A 111 13.52 5.91 -1.43
C THR A 111 14.39 5.83 -2.66
N THR A 112 13.91 6.39 -3.77
CA THR A 112 14.68 6.43 -5.02
C THR A 112 14.52 7.74 -5.74
N GLU A 113 15.52 8.09 -6.55
CA GLU A 113 15.44 9.20 -7.49
C GLU A 113 14.92 8.70 -8.85
N VAL A 114 13.90 9.36 -9.39
CA VAL A 114 13.25 9.02 -10.67
C VAL A 114 13.01 10.27 -11.51
N PHE A 115 12.81 10.08 -12.82
CA PHE A 115 12.38 11.17 -13.69
C PHE A 115 10.96 11.59 -13.35
N PHE A 116 10.75 12.90 -13.30
CA PHE A 116 9.45 13.47 -13.01
C PHE A 116 8.50 13.30 -14.20
N HIS A 117 7.34 12.69 -13.95
CA HIS A 117 6.24 12.66 -14.91
C HIS A 117 4.96 13.27 -14.31
N ILE A 118 4.17 13.99 -15.10
CA ILE A 118 2.95 14.65 -14.60
C ILE A 118 1.88 13.66 -14.12
N ILE A 119 1.80 12.49 -14.76
CA ILE A 119 0.84 11.42 -14.46
C ILE A 119 1.17 10.68 -13.15
N GLY A 120 2.46 10.43 -12.87
CA GLY A 120 2.86 9.70 -11.69
C GLY A 120 4.32 9.30 -11.70
N GLN A 121 4.86 9.02 -10.50
CA GLN A 121 6.26 8.64 -10.34
C GLN A 121 6.39 7.13 -10.13
N LYS A 122 6.96 6.42 -11.10
CA LYS A 122 7.09 4.96 -11.04
C LYS A 122 8.26 4.55 -10.16
N CYS A 123 8.02 3.68 -9.18
CA CYS A 123 9.09 3.05 -8.42
C CYS A 123 9.91 2.11 -9.31
N ARG A 124 11.24 2.29 -9.35
CA ARG A 124 12.13 1.45 -10.17
C ARG A 124 12.28 0.02 -9.64
N HIS A 125 12.07 -0.20 -8.34
CA HIS A 125 12.24 -1.50 -7.70
C HIS A 125 11.03 -2.41 -7.87
N CYS A 126 9.82 -1.90 -7.61
CA CYS A 126 8.60 -2.72 -7.60
C CYS A 126 7.56 -2.31 -8.65
N GLN A 127 7.88 -1.35 -9.53
CA GLN A 127 7.02 -0.87 -10.62
C GLN A 127 5.68 -0.24 -10.16
N SER A 128 5.50 -0.01 -8.87
CA SER A 128 4.31 0.63 -8.30
C SER A 128 4.34 2.15 -8.49
N TYR A 129 3.18 2.76 -8.71
CA TYR A 129 2.99 4.22 -8.63
C TYR A 129 2.40 4.67 -7.30
N ASN A 130 2.27 3.79 -6.31
CA ASN A 130 1.94 4.16 -4.93
C ASN A 130 3.18 4.79 -4.27
N THR A 131 3.50 5.99 -4.72
CA THR A 131 4.70 6.73 -4.36
C THR A 131 4.32 8.14 -3.94
N ARG A 132 5.18 8.78 -3.14
CA ARG A 132 5.07 10.20 -2.80
C ARG A 132 6.41 10.88 -3.04
N THR A 133 6.38 12.09 -3.58
CA THR A 133 7.57 12.92 -3.69
C THR A 133 8.04 13.35 -2.31
N ILE A 134 9.35 13.30 -2.09
CA ILE A 134 10.02 13.70 -0.86
C ILE A 134 11.17 14.67 -1.17
N ALA A 135 11.70 15.33 -0.14
CA ALA A 135 12.96 16.06 -0.27
C ALA A 135 14.13 15.09 -0.50
N PRO A 136 15.24 15.56 -1.10
CA PRO A 136 16.45 14.75 -1.20
C PRO A 136 16.89 14.21 0.16
N PRO A 137 17.27 12.92 0.26
CA PRO A 137 17.75 12.35 1.51
C PRO A 137 19.06 13.03 1.93
N VAL A 138 19.21 13.27 3.23
CA VAL A 138 20.46 13.76 3.81
C VAL A 138 21.45 12.60 3.81
N LEU A 139 22.44 12.65 2.93
CA LEU A 139 23.54 11.67 2.95
C LEU A 139 24.35 11.87 4.24
N PRO A 140 24.70 10.80 4.98
CA PRO A 140 25.60 10.93 6.12
C PRO A 140 26.93 11.52 5.65
N GLU A 141 27.39 12.59 6.30
CA GLU A 141 28.75 13.09 6.12
C GLU A 141 29.72 11.97 6.55
N GLN A 142 30.58 11.53 5.63
CA GLN A 142 31.67 10.63 5.95
C GLN A 142 32.69 11.42 6.77
N HIS A 143 32.65 11.27 8.09
CA HIS A 143 33.71 11.68 9.02
C HIS A 143 34.71 10.55 9.24
#